data_AF-A0A958T7F3-F1
#
_entry.id   AF-A0A958T7F3-F1
#
_cell.length_a   1.000
_cell.length_b   1.000
_cell.length_c   1.000
_cell.angle_alpha   90.00
_cell.angle_beta   90.00
_cell.angle_gamma   90.00
#
_symmetry.space_group_name_H-M   'P 1'
#
loop_
_entity.id
_entity.type
_entity.pdbx_description
1 polymer ?
#
loop_
_entity_poly.entity_id
_entity_poly.type
_entity_poly.pdbx_seq_one_letter_code
_entity_poly.pdbx_strand_id
1 'polypeptide(L)'
;MKKSVFFLFFLSYSFIHAQLSWQGGTNPEETSSATLLFDKTGTGLASYNGTIYAHTGVTIDDTTHWQNVIGDWGNNTTQPALTLVSG
;
A
#
# COMPACT_ATOMS: atom_id res chain seq x y z
N MET A 1 16.16 21.50 27.89
CA MET A 1 15.06 21.79 26.93
C MET A 1 15.40 21.35 25.51
N LYS A 2 16.51 21.78 24.89
CA LYS A 2 16.87 21.40 23.50
C LYS A 2 17.07 19.89 23.25
N LYS A 3 17.66 19.15 24.20
CA LYS A 3 17.90 17.70 24.08
C LYS A 3 16.62 16.86 24.19
N SER A 4 15.68 17.30 25.03
CA SER A 4 14.38 16.63 25.22
C SER A 4 13.48 16.75 23.98
N VAL A 5 13.57 17.87 23.24
CA VAL A 5 12.85 18.06 21.97
C VAL A 5 13.37 17.11 20.90
N PHE A 6 14.70 16.90 20.82
CA PHE A 6 15.30 15.95 19.89
C PHE A 6 14.90 14.50 20.19
N PHE A 7 14.80 14.15 21.47
CA PHE A 7 14.34 12.83 21.91
C PHE A 7 12.86 12.58 21.57
N LEU A 8 12.00 13.60 21.72
CA LEU A 8 10.60 13.53 21.30
C LEU A 8 10.45 13.37 19.78
N PHE A 9 11.31 13.98 18.98
CA PHE A 9 11.35 13.82 17.52
C PHE A 9 11.81 12.43 17.07
N PHE A 10 12.64 11.75 17.87
CA PHE A 10 13.10 10.39 17.58
C PHE A 10 12.03 9.34 17.94
N LEU A 11 11.23 9.61 18.98
CA LEU A 11 10.18 8.70 19.45
C LEU A 11 8.96 8.64 18.51
N SER A 12 8.72 9.69 17.71
CA SER A 12 7.58 9.75 16.78
C SER A 12 7.76 8.90 15.51
N TYR A 13 9.00 8.53 15.15
CA TYR A 13 9.28 7.72 13.96
C TYR A 13 8.80 6.27 14.10
N SER A 14 8.70 5.75 15.32
CA SER A 14 8.30 4.36 15.59
C SER A 14 6.80 4.08 15.43
N PHE A 15 5.97 5.09 15.13
CA PHE A 15 4.51 4.95 15.07
C PHE A 15 3.92 5.14 13.66
N ILE A 16 4.75 5.41 12.66
CA ILE A 16 4.32 5.55 11.26
C ILE A 16 4.58 4.25 10.51
N HIS A 17 3.77 3.22 10.79
CA HIS A 17 3.62 2.07 9.91
C HIS A 17 2.42 2.34 9.00
N ALA A 18 2.63 2.27 7.68
CA ALA A 18 1.52 2.25 6.73
C ALA A 18 0.74 0.95 6.96
N GLN A 19 -0.46 1.04 7.55
CA GLN A 19 -1.31 -0.12 7.79
C GLN A 19 -2.34 -0.24 6.65
N LEU A 20 -2.40 -1.43 6.04
CA LEU A 20 -3.53 -1.83 5.22
C LEU A 20 -4.68 -2.24 6.13
N SER A 21 -5.87 -1.69 5.93
CA SER A 21 -7.07 -2.10 6.65
C SER A 21 -7.94 -3.01 5.77
N TRP A 22 -8.46 -4.09 6.36
CA TRP A 22 -9.41 -4.99 5.72
C TRP A 22 -10.80 -4.76 6.32
N GLN A 23 -11.82 -4.60 5.47
CA GLN A 23 -13.20 -4.32 5.91
C GLN A 23 -14.14 -5.54 5.83
N GLY A 24 -13.66 -6.72 5.46
CA GLY A 24 -14.51 -7.89 5.20
C GLY A 24 -14.96 -8.69 6.44
N GLY A 25 -14.63 -8.26 7.66
CA GLY A 25 -15.12 -8.85 8.91
C GLY A 25 -14.57 -10.24 9.30
N THR A 26 -14.00 -10.99 8.36
CA THR A 26 -13.26 -12.25 8.58
C THR A 26 -11.84 -12.15 8.01
N ASN A 27 -11.01 -13.17 8.23
CA ASN A 27 -9.74 -13.27 7.51
C ASN A 27 -10.03 -13.33 5.99
N PRO A 28 -9.38 -12.50 5.15
CA PRO A 28 -9.54 -12.58 3.71
C PRO A 28 -8.94 -13.88 3.18
N GLU A 29 -9.70 -14.59 2.34
CA GLU A 29 -9.20 -15.74 1.57
C GLU A 29 -8.53 -15.24 0.28
N GLU A 30 -7.58 -16.00 -0.26
CA GLU A 30 -6.88 -15.68 -1.51
C GLU A 30 -7.81 -15.53 -2.73
N THR A 31 -8.97 -16.19 -2.69
CA THR A 31 -10.01 -16.11 -3.72
C THR A 31 -10.99 -14.97 -3.48
N SER A 32 -10.85 -14.21 -2.39
CA SER A 32 -11.71 -13.08 -2.08
C SER A 32 -11.40 -11.89 -2.99
N SER A 33 -12.43 -11.15 -3.38
CA SER A 33 -12.24 -9.86 -4.03
C SER A 33 -11.88 -8.79 -3.01
N ALA A 34 -10.92 -7.92 -3.35
CA ALA A 34 -10.56 -6.75 -2.57
C ALA A 34 -10.54 -5.48 -3.45
N THR A 35 -10.93 -4.35 -2.86
CA THR A 35 -10.78 -3.03 -3.50
C THR A 35 -9.60 -2.31 -2.86
N LEU A 36 -8.63 -1.90 -3.67
CA LEU A 36 -7.50 -1.10 -3.23
C LEU A 36 -7.79 0.38 -3.49
N LEU A 37 -7.82 1.18 -2.42
CA LEU A 37 -7.89 2.64 -2.49
C LEU A 37 -6.53 3.22 -2.16
N PHE A 38 -6.00 4.06 -3.06
CA PHE A 38 -4.73 4.74 -2.89
C PHE A 38 -4.94 6.25 -2.88
N ASP A 39 -4.68 6.88 -1.73
CA ASP A 39 -4.61 8.34 -1.62
C ASP A 39 -3.18 8.79 -1.91
N LYS A 40 -3.00 9.53 -3.01
CA LYS A 40 -1.70 10.06 -3.40
C LYS A 40 -1.32 11.36 -2.69
N THR A 41 -2.21 11.96 -1.90
CA THR A 41 -1.98 13.22 -1.18
C THR A 41 -0.79 13.09 -0.24
N GLY A 42 0.18 14.01 -0.33
CA GLY A 42 1.38 13.98 0.50
C GLY A 42 2.39 12.87 0.18
N THR A 43 2.14 12.05 -0.84
CA THR A 43 3.09 11.04 -1.33
C THR A 43 4.00 11.62 -2.42
N GLY A 44 5.08 10.91 -2.77
CA GLY A 44 5.90 11.26 -3.93
C GLY A 44 5.16 11.23 -5.28
N LEU A 45 3.96 10.63 -5.32
CA LEU A 45 3.09 10.60 -6.49
C LEU A 45 2.06 11.73 -6.51
N ALA A 46 2.03 12.65 -5.54
CA ALA A 46 1.00 13.68 -5.42
C ALA A 46 0.80 14.52 -6.71
N SER A 47 1.90 14.91 -7.37
CA SER A 47 1.88 15.69 -8.62
C SER A 47 1.86 14.83 -9.90
N TYR A 48 1.92 13.50 -9.77
CA TYR A 48 1.91 12.60 -10.92
C TYR A 48 0.50 12.54 -11.54
N ASN A 49 0.42 12.81 -12.84
CA ASN A 49 -0.83 12.90 -13.60
C ASN A 49 -1.00 11.76 -14.62
N GLY A 50 -0.04 10.84 -14.70
CA GLY A 50 -0.15 9.66 -15.55
C GLY A 50 -0.99 8.55 -14.90
N THR A 51 -1.20 7.46 -15.63
CA THR A 51 -1.81 6.26 -15.07
C THR A 51 -0.90 5.63 -14.02
N ILE A 52 -1.47 5.30 -12.87
CA ILE A 52 -0.79 4.59 -11.79
C ILE A 52 -1.19 3.13 -11.88
N TYR A 53 -0.20 2.25 -11.82
CA TYR A 53 -0.39 0.79 -11.82
C TYR A 53 0.03 0.24 -10.46
N ALA A 54 -0.67 -0.80 -10.01
CA ALA A 54 -0.36 -1.50 -8.78
C ALA A 54 0.28 -2.85 -9.11
N HIS A 55 1.50 -3.11 -8.62
CA HIS A 55 2.02 -4.47 -8.59
C HIS A 55 1.49 -5.16 -7.33
N THR A 56 0.63 -6.15 -7.52
CA THR A 56 -0.12 -6.79 -6.43
C THR A 56 0.12 -8.29 -6.39
N GLY A 57 0.18 -8.80 -5.17
CA GLY A 57 0.13 -10.22 -4.84
C GLY A 57 -0.38 -10.35 -3.40
N VAL A 58 -0.54 -11.59 -2.93
CA VAL A 58 -0.94 -11.88 -1.57
C VAL A 58 0.10 -12.75 -0.89
N THR A 59 0.22 -12.61 0.42
CA THR A 59 0.92 -13.56 1.27
C THR A 59 -0.11 -14.49 1.89
N ILE A 60 0.05 -15.79 1.72
CA ILE A 60 -0.88 -16.81 2.21
C ILE A 60 -0.18 -17.64 3.29
N ASP A 61 -0.90 -17.99 4.35
CA ASP A 61 -0.47 -18.87 5.45
C ASP A 61 0.93 -18.57 6.02
N ASP A 62 1.20 -17.30 6.33
CA ASP A 62 2.47 -16.82 6.90
C ASP A 62 3.73 -17.15 6.06
N THR A 63 3.56 -17.42 4.77
CA THR A 63 4.68 -17.56 3.85
C THR A 63 5.40 -16.22 3.68
N THR A 64 6.69 -16.22 3.33
CA THR A 64 7.43 -14.96 3.08
C THR A 64 7.39 -14.51 1.63
N HIS A 65 6.84 -15.33 0.74
CA HIS A 65 6.79 -15.07 -0.70
C HIS A 65 5.42 -14.57 -1.12
N TRP A 66 5.39 -13.60 -2.03
CA TRP A 66 4.14 -13.23 -2.69
C TRP A 66 3.69 -14.36 -3.60
N GLN A 67 2.39 -14.62 -3.53
CA GLN A 67 1.68 -15.57 -4.36
C GLN A 67 0.59 -14.82 -5.14
N ASN A 68 0.07 -15.45 -6.20
CA ASN A 68 -0.91 -14.84 -7.11
C ASN A 68 -0.47 -13.44 -7.60
N VAL A 69 0.84 -13.29 -7.85
CA VAL A 69 1.43 -12.04 -8.32
C VAL A 69 0.93 -11.74 -9.72
N ILE A 70 0.42 -10.53 -9.94
CA ILE A 70 -0.09 -10.11 -11.23
C ILE A 70 1.04 -9.50 -12.07
N GLY A 71 1.59 -10.32 -12.96
CA GLY A 71 2.61 -9.93 -13.94
C GLY A 71 3.98 -9.62 -13.33
N ASP A 72 4.95 -9.28 -14.18
CA ASP A 72 6.28 -8.88 -13.74
C ASP A 72 6.34 -7.42 -13.27
N TRP A 73 7.33 -7.10 -12.45
CA TRP A 73 7.58 -5.72 -12.03
C TRP A 73 7.90 -4.85 -13.25
N GLY A 74 7.25 -3.67 -13.33
CA GLY A 74 7.42 -2.74 -14.45
C GLY A 74 6.67 -3.12 -15.73
N ASN A 75 5.94 -4.24 -15.78
CA ASN A 75 5.10 -4.59 -16.91
C ASN A 75 3.65 -4.08 -16.76
N ASN A 76 3.43 -2.84 -17.19
CA ASN A 76 2.11 -2.21 -17.11
C ASN A 76 1.04 -2.83 -18.02
N THR A 77 1.41 -3.73 -18.94
CA THR A 77 0.42 -4.39 -19.82
C THR A 77 -0.39 -5.46 -19.08
N THR A 78 0.16 -6.00 -18.00
CA THR A 78 -0.46 -7.04 -17.17
C THR A 78 -0.91 -6.51 -15.81
N GLN A 79 -0.34 -5.40 -15.34
CA GLN A 79 -0.65 -4.87 -14.02
C GLN A 79 -2.00 -4.14 -13.98
N PRO A 80 -2.76 -4.23 -12.88
CA PRO A 80 -3.98 -3.46 -12.67
C PRO A 80 -3.71 -1.95 -12.70
N ALA A 81 -4.48 -1.22 -13.51
CA ALA A 81 -4.48 0.24 -13.51
C ALA A 81 -5.45 0.77 -12.45
N LEU A 82 -4.98 1.72 -11.63
CA LEU A 82 -5.85 2.45 -10.70
C LEU A 82 -6.72 3.44 -11.48
N THR A 83 -7.97 3.57 -11.04
CA THR A 83 -8.91 4.55 -11.56
C THR A 83 -9.08 5.70 -10.58
N LEU A 84 -9.23 6.92 -11.10
CA LEU A 84 -9.53 8.07 -10.26
C LEU A 84 -10.97 7.96 -9.74
N VAL A 85 -11.12 7.74 -8.43
CA VAL A 85 -12.43 7.67 -7.77
C VAL A 85 -12.86 9.05 -7.27
N SER A 86 -11.97 9.78 -6.62
CA SER A 86 -12.22 11.14 -6.10
C SER A 86 -10.90 11.85 -5.77
N GLY A 87 -10.91 13.18 -5.84
CA GLY A 87 -9.78 14.07 -5.53
C GLY A 87 -10.15 15.52 -5.77
#